data_AF-A0A383DD70-F1
#
_entry.id   AF-A0A383DD70-F1
#
_cell.length_a   1.000
_cell.length_b   1.000
_cell.length_c   1.000
_cell.angle_alpha   90.00
_cell.angle_beta   90.00
_cell.angle_gamma   90.00
#
_symmetry.space_group_name_H-M   'P 1'
#
loop_
_entity.id
_entity.type
_entity.pdbx_description
1 polymer ?
#
loop_
_entity_poly.entity_id
_entity_poly.type
_entity_poly.pdbx_seq_one_letter_code
_entity_poly.pdbx_strand_id
1 'polypeptide(L)'
;VLRSAEINIKELQQIKTNIKKFSPYPALVKIAAITKTLSIQAIQDTYKNNLLIVGENKVQETIQKTKQFKKPKKLKIHFIGHLQTNKTKKAV
;
A
#
# COMPACT_ATOMS: atom_id res chain seq x y z
N VAL A 1 -19.35 -0.33 -6.53
CA VAL A 1 -18.68 0.59 -5.55
C VAL A 1 -17.46 -0.12 -5.00
N LEU A 2 -16.31 0.55 -4.86
CA LEU A 2 -15.12 -0.06 -4.25
C LEU A 2 -15.41 -0.41 -2.78
N ARG A 3 -14.99 -1.60 -2.34
CA ARG A 3 -15.20 -2.04 -0.95
C ARG A 3 -14.18 -1.40 -0.01
N SER A 4 -14.60 -1.08 1.21
CA SER A 4 -13.69 -0.80 2.31
C SER A 4 -13.01 -2.09 2.78
N ALA A 5 -11.83 -1.94 3.37
CA ALA A 5 -11.14 -3.02 4.06
C ALA A 5 -10.26 -2.40 5.14
N GLU A 6 -10.04 -3.19 6.20
CA GLU A 6 -9.21 -2.83 7.34
C GLU A 6 -8.14 -3.89 7.56
N ILE A 7 -7.04 -3.47 8.15
CA ILE A 7 -5.91 -4.32 8.49
C ILE A 7 -6.32 -5.24 9.64
N ASN A 8 -6.14 -6.53 9.42
CA ASN A 8 -6.19 -7.49 10.52
C ASN A 8 -4.93 -7.33 11.38
N ILE A 9 -5.10 -6.73 12.56
CA ILE A 9 -4.01 -6.39 13.47
C ILE A 9 -3.32 -7.65 13.99
N LYS A 10 -4.06 -8.72 14.29
CA LYS A 10 -3.51 -9.98 14.80
C LYS A 10 -2.56 -10.60 13.78
N GLU A 11 -2.99 -10.69 12.52
CA GLU A 11 -2.17 -11.22 11.43
C GLU A 11 -0.97 -10.31 11.14
N LEU A 12 -1.15 -8.98 11.20
CA LEU A 12 -0.04 -8.05 11.04
C LEU A 12 1.04 -8.25 12.11
N GLN A 13 0.66 -8.49 13.37
CA GLN A 13 1.64 -8.77 14.42
C GLN A 13 2.33 -10.12 14.19
N GLN A 14 1.59 -11.15 13.76
CA GLN A 14 2.20 -12.44 13.43
C GLN A 14 3.22 -12.31 12.29
N ILE A 15 2.90 -11.55 11.24
CA ILE A 15 3.83 -11.26 10.14
C ILE A 15 5.09 -10.56 10.66
N LYS A 16 4.95 -9.54 11.52
CA LYS A 16 6.09 -8.84 12.12
C LYS A 16 6.98 -9.77 12.96
N THR A 17 6.39 -10.68 13.72
CA THR A 17 7.12 -11.70 14.49
C THR A 17 7.87 -12.66 13.56
N ASN A 18 7.22 -13.11 12.48
CA ASN A 18 7.83 -14.00 11.49
C ASN A 18 9.02 -13.32 10.79
N ILE A 19 8.90 -12.05 10.43
CA ILE A 19 10.00 -11.28 9.84
C ILE A 19 11.21 -11.25 10.77
N LYS A 20 11.01 -10.98 12.06
CA LYS A 20 12.08 -10.98 13.07
C LYS A 20 12.72 -12.36 13.24
N LYS A 21 11.93 -13.42 13.14
CA LYS A 21 12.40 -14.81 13.35
C LYS A 21 13.15 -15.38 12.15
N PHE A 22 12.69 -15.09 10.93
CA PHE A 22 13.13 -15.82 9.72
C PHE A 22 13.95 -14.99 8.74
N SER A 23 13.88 -13.66 8.79
CA SER A 23 14.73 -12.83 7.92
C SER A 23 16.14 -12.72 8.51
N PRO A 24 17.21 -12.92 7.74
CA PRO A 24 18.56 -12.63 8.19
C PRO A 24 18.80 -11.12 8.41
N TYR A 25 17.98 -10.26 7.80
CA TYR A 25 18.04 -8.80 7.94
C TYR A 25 16.66 -8.19 8.20
N PRO A 26 16.03 -8.44 9.37
CA PRO A 26 14.65 -8.03 9.63
C PRO A 26 14.41 -6.52 9.48
N ALA A 27 15.42 -5.70 9.81
CA ALA A 27 15.35 -4.24 9.71
C ALA A 27 15.25 -3.72 8.25
N LEU A 28 15.66 -4.52 7.27
CA LEU A 28 15.57 -4.15 5.85
C LEU A 28 14.22 -4.53 5.22
N VAL A 29 13.45 -5.40 5.87
CA VAL A 29 12.17 -5.88 5.36
C VAL A 29 11.11 -4.79 5.48
N LYS A 30 10.39 -4.53 4.39
CA LYS A 30 9.29 -3.58 4.34
C LYS A 30 8.00 -4.31 3.96
N ILE A 31 6.92 -4.03 4.67
CA ILE A 31 5.59 -4.55 4.38
C ILE A 31 4.88 -3.57 3.44
N ALA A 32 4.47 -4.05 2.27
CA ALA A 32 3.64 -3.31 1.33
C ALA A 32 2.19 -3.79 1.41
N ALA A 33 1.27 -2.90 1.78
CA ALA A 33 -0.15 -3.23 1.84
C ALA A 33 -0.79 -3.08 0.46
N ILE A 34 -1.41 -4.14 -0.05
CA ILE A 34 -2.00 -4.12 -1.41
C ILE A 34 -3.41 -3.56 -1.34
N THR A 35 -3.61 -2.36 -1.88
CA THR A 35 -4.88 -1.62 -1.82
C THR A 35 -5.63 -1.57 -3.15
N LYS A 36 -5.15 -2.31 -4.16
CA LYS A 36 -5.81 -2.44 -5.46
C LYS A 36 -7.27 -2.86 -5.28
N THR A 37 -8.19 -2.25 -6.03
CA THR A 37 -9.62 -2.57 -6.00
C THR A 37 -10.33 -2.33 -4.66
N LEU A 38 -9.69 -1.58 -3.75
CA LEU A 38 -10.24 -1.17 -2.46
C LEU A 38 -10.46 0.35 -2.44
N SER A 39 -11.37 0.81 -1.60
CA SER A 39 -11.63 2.25 -1.43
C SER A 39 -10.45 2.97 -0.76
N ILE A 40 -10.51 4.30 -0.72
CA ILE A 40 -9.48 5.11 -0.06
C ILE A 40 -9.34 4.81 1.44
N GLN A 41 -10.41 4.34 2.09
CA GLN A 41 -10.39 3.93 3.49
C GLN A 41 -9.32 2.86 3.77
N ALA A 42 -9.07 1.95 2.82
CA ALA A 42 -8.00 0.96 2.97
C ALA A 42 -6.61 1.62 3.04
N ILE A 43 -6.35 2.66 2.24
CA ILE A 43 -5.08 3.42 2.30
C ILE A 43 -4.96 4.21 3.61
N GLN A 44 -6.07 4.74 4.13
CA GLN A 44 -6.06 5.45 5.41
C GLN A 44 -5.77 4.48 6.56
N ASP A 45 -6.34 3.28 6.51
CA ASP A 45 -6.15 2.28 7.54
C ASP A 45 -4.74 1.70 7.55
N THR A 46 -4.12 1.50 6.37
CA THR A 46 -2.70 1.11 6.30
C THR A 46 -1.80 2.15 6.95
N TYR A 47 -2.06 3.44 6.70
CA TYR A 47 -1.31 4.52 7.32
C TYR A 47 -1.50 4.56 8.85
N LYS A 48 -2.73 4.39 9.35
CA LYS A 48 -3.01 4.29 10.80
C LYS A 48 -2.24 3.16 11.47
N ASN A 49 -2.04 2.04 10.76
CA ASN A 49 -1.30 0.88 11.23
C ASN A 49 0.23 0.97 10.98
N ASN A 50 0.74 2.16 10.64
CA ASN A 50 2.15 2.43 10.35
C ASN A 50 2.72 1.60 9.18
N LEU A 51 1.86 1.21 8.22
CA LEU A 51 2.25 0.60 6.95
C LEU A 51 2.41 1.72 5.92
N LEU A 52 3.66 2.14 5.73
CA LEU A 52 4.00 3.31 4.91
C LEU A 52 4.17 3.01 3.42
N ILE A 53 3.91 1.78 2.97
CA ILE A 53 3.97 1.40 1.56
C ILE A 53 2.64 0.79 1.17
N VAL A 54 2.03 1.32 0.12
CA VAL A 54 0.82 0.75 -0.50
C VAL A 54 1.09 0.34 -1.94
N GLY A 55 0.53 -0.79 -2.35
CA GLY A 55 0.63 -1.34 -3.70
C GLY A 55 -0.64 -1.12 -4.51
N GLU A 56 -0.51 -0.49 -5.67
CA GLU A 56 -1.61 -0.23 -6.61
C GLU A 56 -1.34 -0.84 -7.99
N ASN A 57 -2.41 -1.24 -8.69
CA ASN A 57 -2.30 -1.92 -10.00
C ASN A 57 -2.73 -1.04 -11.17
N LYS A 58 -3.43 0.08 -10.93
CA LYS A 58 -3.95 0.96 -11.98
C LYS A 58 -3.62 2.42 -11.67
N VAL A 59 -2.88 3.06 -12.57
CA VAL A 59 -2.46 4.47 -12.41
C VAL A 59 -3.66 5.40 -12.24
N GLN A 60 -4.76 5.15 -12.96
CA GLN A 60 -6.00 5.91 -12.83
C GLN A 60 -6.60 5.84 -11.43
N GLU A 61 -6.63 4.64 -10.83
CA GLU A 61 -7.14 4.40 -9.49
C GLU A 61 -6.28 5.13 -8.46
N THR A 62 -4.95 5.04 -8.61
CA THR A 62 -3.99 5.80 -7.79
C THR A 62 -4.27 7.31 -7.87
N ILE A 63 -4.39 7.87 -9.07
CA ILE A 63 -4.65 9.30 -9.26
C ILE A 63 -5.96 9.71 -8.57
N GLN A 64 -7.05 8.96 -8.76
CA GLN A 64 -8.33 9.25 -8.12
C GLN A 64 -8.24 9.24 -6.59
N LYS A 65 -7.61 8.21 -6.01
CA LYS A 65 -7.39 8.12 -4.56
C LYS A 65 -6.54 9.28 -4.03
N THR A 66 -5.45 9.64 -4.73
CA THR A 66 -4.58 10.75 -4.33
C THR A 66 -5.21 12.14 -4.47
N LYS A 67 -6.24 12.30 -5.32
CA LYS A 67 -7.01 13.55 -5.41
C LYS A 67 -7.96 13.71 -4.22
N GLN A 68 -8.56 12.62 -3.76
CA GLN A 68 -9.51 12.60 -2.64
C GLN A 68 -8.82 12.62 -1.28
N PHE A 69 -7.54 12.26 -1.23
CA PHE A 69 -6.77 12.16 0.00
C PHE A 69 -5.41 12.85 -0.14
N LYS A 70 -5.17 13.86 0.69
CA LYS A 70 -3.87 14.53 0.78
C LYS A 70 -2.87 13.55 1.40
N LYS A 71 -2.24 12.75 0.54
CA LYS A 71 -1.31 11.69 0.90
C LYS A 71 -0.20 12.24 1.83
N PRO A 72 0.02 11.65 3.01
CA PRO A 72 1.17 11.98 3.84
C PRO A 72 2.48 11.83 3.06
N LYS A 73 3.46 12.71 3.32
CA LYS A 73 4.77 12.64 2.66
C LYS A 73 5.45 11.28 2.88
N LYS A 74 5.26 10.69 4.06
CA LYS A 74 5.86 9.40 4.46
C LYS A 74 5.24 8.18 3.75
N LEU A 75 3.99 8.26 3.29
CA LEU A 75 3.31 7.15 2.63
C LEU A 75 3.79 7.03 1.18
N LYS A 76 4.37 5.91 0.79
CA LYS A 76 4.82 5.62 -0.58
C LYS A 76 3.78 4.76 -1.29
N ILE A 77 3.46 5.14 -2.54
CA ILE A 77 2.63 4.31 -3.41
C ILE A 77 3.57 3.63 -4.40
N HIS A 78 3.53 2.30 -4.43
CA HIS A 78 4.28 1.49 -5.36
C HIS A 78 3.30 0.95 -6.41
N PHE A 79 3.62 1.18 -7.68
CA PHE A 79 2.89 0.54 -8.76
C PHE A 79 3.40 -0.90 -8.93
N ILE A 80 2.51 -1.89 -8.84
CA ILE A 80 2.85 -3.33 -8.91
C ILE A 80 2.10 -4.06 -10.04
N GLY A 81 1.38 -3.32 -10.88
CA GLY A 81 0.68 -3.85 -12.03
C GLY A 81 1.51 -3.84 -13.31
N HIS A 82 0.91 -4.29 -14.41
CA HIS A 82 1.47 -4.09 -15.74
C HIS A 82 1.37 -2.60 -16.12
N LEU A 83 2.52 -1.96 -16.36
CA LEU A 83 2.58 -0.54 -16.72
C LEU A 83 2.63 -0.38 -18.24
N GLN A 84 1.52 0.09 -18.81
CA GLN A 84 1.47 0.43 -20.24
C GLN A 84 2.37 1.64 -20.54
N THR A 85 3.08 1.61 -21.67
CA THR A 85 4.05 2.65 -22.08
C THR A 85 3.47 4.06 -22.02
N ASN A 86 2.22 4.25 -22.47
CA ASN A 86 1.52 5.54 -22.47
C ASN A 86 1.11 6.04 -21.06
N LYS A 87 1.30 5.23 -20.01
CA LYS A 87 0.99 5.58 -18.61
C LYS A 87 2.24 5.80 -17.75
N THR A 88 3.44 5.60 -18.30
CA THR A 88 4.73 5.80 -17.62
C THR A 88 4.84 7.19 -17.00
N LYS A 89 4.60 8.26 -17.78
CA LYS A 89 4.63 9.66 -17.32
C LYS A 89 3.68 9.97 -16.17
N LYS A 90 2.60 9.20 -16.02
CA LYS A 90 1.58 9.39 -14.97
C LYS A 90 1.89 8.59 -13.70
N ALA A 91 2.82 7.63 -13.78
CA ALA A 91 3.19 6.74 -12.69
C ALA A 91 4.46 7.20 -11.94
N VAL A 92 5.16 8.20 -12.48
CA VAL A 92 6.35 8.84 -11.88
C VAL A 92 6.00 10.14 -11.18
#